data_AF-A0A3B0SUX6-F1
#
_entry.id   AF-A0A3B0SUX6-F1
#
_cell.length_a   1.000
_cell.length_b   1.000
_cell.length_c   1.000
_cell.angle_alpha   90.00
_cell.angle_beta   90.00
_cell.angle_gamma   90.00
#
_symmetry.space_group_name_H-M   'P 1'
#
loop_
_entity.id
_entity.type
_entity.pdbx_description
1 polymer ?
#
loop_
_entity_poly.entity_id
_entity_poly.type
_entity_poly.pdbx_seq_one_letter_code
_entity_poly.pdbx_strand_id
1 'polypeptide(L)' 'MAELQKLAAPLGRLLIAAIFVVSGLGKITAYAGTQGYMEAVGVPGALLPVVIAVEVLAGLAVIAG' A
#
# COMPACT_ATOMS: atom_id res chain seq x y z
N MET A 1 -12.83 -1.48 29.46
CA MET A 1 -12.62 -2.62 28.54
C MET A 1 -13.40 -2.47 27.24
N ALA A 2 -14.73 -2.24 27.26
CA ALA A 2 -15.57 -2.21 26.05
C ALA A 2 -15.21 -1.12 25.01
N GLU A 3 -14.86 0.10 25.43
CA GLU A 3 -14.49 1.18 24.51
C GLU A 3 -13.16 0.93 23.76
N LEU A 4 -12.21 0.24 24.41
CA LEU A 4 -10.93 -0.12 23.77
C LEU A 4 -11.14 -1.17 22.66
N GLN A 5 -12.07 -2.11 22.84
CA GLN A 5 -12.43 -3.09 21.81
C GLN A 5 -13.09 -2.45 20.59
N LYS A 6 -13.90 -1.39 20.78
CA LYS A 6 -14.54 -0.66 19.67
C LYS A 6 -13.53 0.05 18.79
N LEU A 7 -12.44 0.54 19.38
CA LEU A 7 -11.36 1.23 18.66
C LEU A 7 -10.30 0.27 18.12
N ALA A 8 -10.13 -0.91 18.71
CA ALA A 8 -9.11 -1.88 18.31
C ALA A 8 -9.24 -2.32 16.85
N ALA A 9 -10.45 -2.60 16.36
CA ALA A 9 -10.65 -3.05 14.98
C ALA A 9 -10.41 -1.94 13.93
N PRO A 10 -10.96 -0.71 14.06
CA PRO A 10 -10.63 0.41 13.18
C PRO A 10 -9.15 0.79 13.21
N LEU A 11 -8.53 0.82 14.39
CA LEU A 11 -7.10 1.10 14.53
C LEU A 11 -6.25 0.02 13.86
N GLY A 12 -6.60 -1.26 14.03
CA GLY A 12 -5.90 -2.36 13.37
C GLY A 12 -5.95 -2.24 11.85
N ARG A 13 -7.12 -1.93 11.29
CA ARG A 13 -7.28 -1.67 9.85
C ARG A 13 -6.46 -0.48 9.38
N LEU A 14 -6.47 0.61 10.15
CA LEU A 14 -5.67 1.80 9.83
C LEU A 14 -4.17 1.49 9.79
N LEU A 15 -3.66 0.72 10.77
CA LEU A 15 -2.25 0.33 10.82
C LEU A 15 -1.86 -0.57 9.64
N ILE A 16 -2.71 -1.53 9.27
CA ILE A 16 -2.48 -2.38 8.10
C ILE A 16 -2.51 -1.55 6.82
N ALA A 17 -3.53 -0.71 6.65
CA ALA A 17 -3.68 0.15 5.48
C ALA A 17 -2.51 1.15 5.33
N ALA A 18 -2.00 1.67 6.44
CA ALA A 18 -0.85 2.57 6.42
C ALA A 18 0.37 1.93 5.75
N ILE A 19 0.60 0.62 5.92
CA ILE A 19 1.70 -0.10 5.25
C ILE A 19 1.53 -0.03 3.73
N PHE A 20 0.32 -0.29 3.23
CA PHE A 20 0.01 -0.25 1.80
C PHE A 20 0.15 1.16 1.22
N VAL A 21 -0.42 2.16 1.89
CA VAL A 21 -0.40 3.55 1.43
C VAL A 21 1.02 4.11 1.43
N VAL A 22 1.78 3.91 2.52
CA VAL A 22 3.18 4.38 2.61
C VAL A 22 4.06 3.68 1.57
N SER A 23 3.89 2.36 1.37
CA SER A 23 4.59 1.61 0.33
C SER A 23 4.28 2.12 -1.08
N GLY A 24 3.00 2.33 -1.40
CA GLY A 24 2.55 2.81 -2.71
C GLY A 24 3.02 4.23 -3.01
N LEU A 25 2.92 5.14 -2.05
CA LEU A 25 3.45 6.50 -2.18
C LEU A 25 4.98 6.51 -2.27
N GLY A 26 5.66 5.62 -1.55
CA GLY A 26 7.10 5.43 -1.63
C GLY A 26 7.55 5.08 -3.05
N LYS A 27 6.80 4.24 -3.77
CA LYS A 27 7.08 3.90 -5.18
C LYS A 27 6.94 5.09 -6.13
N ILE A 28 6.15 6.11 -5.81
CA ILE A 28 6.10 7.36 -6.58
C ILE A 28 7.41 8.15 -6.41
N THR A 29 7.93 8.21 -5.18
CA THR A 29 9.20 8.92 -4.89
C THR A 29 10.42 8.16 -5.39
N ALA A 30 10.39 6.83 -5.39
CA ALA A 30 11.46 5.94 -5.82
C ALA A 30 11.13 5.23 -7.14
N TYR A 31 10.51 5.95 -8.07
CA TYR A 31 9.94 5.38 -9.29
C TYR A 31 10.99 4.63 -10.13
N ALA A 32 12.10 5.30 -10.50
CA ALA A 32 13.16 4.70 -11.31
C ALA A 32 13.82 3.48 -10.64
N GLY A 33 14.01 3.54 -9.31
CA GLY A 33 14.59 2.43 -8.55
C GLY A 33 13.65 1.22 -8.50
N THR A 34 12.36 1.45 -8.31
CA THR A 34 11.35 0.40 -8.29
C THR A 34 11.16 -0.21 -9.68
N GLN A 35 11.15 0.62 -10.72
CA GLN A 35 11.05 0.16 -12.09
C GLN A 35 12.24 -0.73 -12.47
N GLY A 36 13.47 -0.29 -12.15
CA GLY A 36 14.68 -1.08 -12.40
C GLY A 36 14.70 -2.40 -11.62
N TYR A 37 14.20 -2.40 -10.38
CA TYR A 37 14.06 -3.64 -9.61
C TYR A 37 13.05 -4.60 -10.26
N MET A 38 11.88 -4.10 -10.69
CA MET A 38 10.87 -4.89 -11.40
C MET A 38 11.45 -5.53 -12.66
N GLU A 39 12.15 -4.74 -13.48
CA GLU A 39 12.78 -5.23 -14.70
C GLU A 39 13.89 -6.25 -14.40
N ALA A 40 14.66 -6.07 -13.34
CA ALA A 40 15.70 -7.01 -12.90
C ALA A 40 15.13 -8.37 -12.44
N VAL A 41 13.90 -8.40 -11.94
CA VAL A 41 13.19 -9.64 -11.58
C VAL A 41 12.27 -10.16 -12.69
N GLY A 42 12.36 -9.58 -13.90
CA GLY A 42 11.60 -10.02 -15.08
C GLY A 42 10.16 -9.50 -15.16
N VAL A 43 9.78 -8.54 -14.31
CA VAL A 43 8.48 -7.88 -14.34
C VAL A 43 8.56 -6.60 -15.18
N PRO A 44 7.67 -6.40 -16.17
CA PRO A 44 7.69 -5.17 -16.98
C PRO A 44 7.50 -3.91 -16.13
N GLY A 45 8.45 -2.96 -16.22
CA GLY A 45 8.40 -1.68 -15.51
C GLY A 45 7.17 -0.81 -15.85
N ALA A 46 6.57 -1.03 -17.02
CA ALA A 46 5.33 -0.36 -17.43
C ALA A 46 4.12 -0.70 -16.53
N LEU A 47 4.19 -1.78 -15.73
CA LEU A 47 3.15 -2.14 -14.77
C LEU A 47 3.24 -1.34 -13.47
N LEU A 48 4.32 -0.60 -13.23
CA LEU A 48 4.53 0.14 -11.99
C LEU A 48 3.38 1.10 -11.63
N PRO A 49 2.78 1.87 -12.57
CA PRO A 49 1.61 2.70 -12.26
C PRO A 49 0.40 1.88 -11.78
N VAL A 50 0.19 0.68 -12.33
CA VAL A 50 -0.90 -0.22 -11.92
C VAL A 50 -0.61 -0.77 -10.52
N VAL A 51 0.64 -1.15 -10.23
CA VAL A 51 1.05 -1.61 -8.90
C VAL A 51 0.81 -0.51 -7.86
N ILE A 52 1.22 0.73 -8.14
CA ILE A 52 0.99 1.87 -7.26
C ILE A 52 -0.50 2.10 -7.03
N ALA A 53 -1.31 2.09 -8.09
CA ALA A 53 -2.75 2.27 -7.99
C ALA A 53 -3.37 1.16 -7.12
N VAL A 54 -2.99 -0.10 -7.34
CA VAL A 54 -3.50 -1.24 -6.55
C VAL A 54 -3.08 -1.11 -5.08
N GLU A 55 -1.84 -0.75 -4.76
CA GLU A 55 -1.41 -0.62 -3.37
C GLU A 55 -2.16 0.51 -2.65
N VAL A 56 -2.33 1.67 -3.28
CA VAL A 56 -3.07 2.79 -2.68
C VAL A 56 -4.55 2.45 -2.53
N LEU A 57 -5.18 1.90 -3.57
CA LEU A 57 -6.60 1.51 -3.54
C LEU A 57 -6.86 0.37 -2.55
N ALA A 58 -5.97 -0.62 -2.47
CA ALA A 58 -6.07 -1.71 -1.49
C ALA A 58 -5.93 -1.17 -0.06
N GLY A 59 -5.00 -0.24 0.18
CA GLY A 59 -4.90 0.45 1.47
C GLY A 59 -6.19 1.16 1.85
N LEU A 60 -6.80 1.91 0.92
CA LEU A 60 -8.08 2.57 1.14
C LEU A 60 -9.23 1.59 1.37
N ALA A 61 -9.27 0.46 0.65
CA ALA A 61 -10.27 -0.59 0.84
C ALA A 61 -10.18 -1.22 2.24
N VAL A 62 -8.96 -1.42 2.77
CA VAL A 62 -8.75 -1.93 4.14
C VAL A 62 -9.26 -0.94 5.19
N ILE A 63 -9.09 0.37 4.98
CA ILE A 63 -9.64 1.40 5.88
C ILE A 63 -11.18 1.41 5.82
N ALA A 64 -11.74 1.31 4.61
CA ALA A 64 -13.19 1.30 4.40
C ALA A 64 -13.86 0.12 5.12
N GLY A 65 -13.20 -1.06 5.12
CA GLY A 65 -13.55 -2.19 5.98
C GLY A 65 -14.59 -3.14 5.42
#